data_AF-A0A660YTX7-F1
#
_entry.id   AF-A0A660YTX7-F1
#
_cell.length_a   1.000
_cell.length_b   1.000
_cell.length_c   1.000
_cell.angle_alpha   90.00
_cell.angle_beta   90.00
_cell.angle_gamma   90.00
#
_symmetry.space_group_name_H-M   'P 1'
#
loop_
_entity.id
_entity.type
_entity.pdbx_description
1 polymer ?
#
loop_
_entity_poly.entity_id
_entity_poly.type
_entity_poly.pdbx_seq_one_letter_code
_entity_poly.pdbx_strand_id
1 'polypeptide(L)'
;MFRKNTVLGTVGIFLTAILLVSRIAFPQNGAKVKVVASLPDYASIAKEIGGDYVVVDHIVAGNQNPHFVPPKPSYALKLKDADMFISTGLDLEMWVPTLIDKSRNPKIFEGAVGYVAASPGVKLLEVPTTNPDRSAGDIHIYGNPHIQTSPVNLRRISKNILIGLQKVDPKHATYYEQRQKTYVARIDSAMFGPELVHLLGGETLAKLVEAGTLIDFLQNKEYGGEKLIHKLGGWLKAAMP
;
A
#
# COMPACT_ATOMS: atom_id res chain seq x y z
N MET A 1 35.01 -68.07 37.16
CA MET A 1 36.10 -67.49 36.36
C MET A 1 35.47 -66.54 35.34
N PHE A 2 35.88 -65.28 35.34
CA PHE A 2 35.26 -64.15 34.64
C PHE A 2 35.15 -64.33 33.12
N ARG A 3 34.03 -63.86 32.54
CA ARG A 3 34.05 -63.03 31.32
C ARG A 3 32.73 -62.26 31.15
N LYS A 4 32.83 -60.94 31.24
CA LYS A 4 31.81 -59.94 30.91
C LYS A 4 31.69 -59.85 29.39
N ASN A 5 30.48 -59.87 28.85
CA ASN A 5 30.20 -59.38 27.50
C ASN A 5 29.15 -58.27 27.58
N THR A 6 29.65 -57.05 27.49
CA THR A 6 28.88 -55.81 27.40
C THR A 6 28.31 -55.70 25.98
N VAL A 7 27.00 -55.63 25.83
CA VAL A 7 26.34 -55.26 24.57
C VAL A 7 26.10 -53.75 24.62
N LEU A 8 26.95 -52.97 23.94
CA LEU A 8 26.66 -51.56 23.66
C LEU A 8 25.71 -51.49 22.46
N GLY A 9 24.46 -51.09 22.71
CA GLY A 9 23.52 -50.72 21.67
C GLY A 9 23.90 -49.37 21.07
N THR A 10 24.14 -49.33 19.76
CA THR A 10 24.25 -48.08 18.99
C THR A 10 22.85 -47.56 18.69
N VAL A 11 22.41 -46.54 19.43
CA VAL A 11 21.26 -45.71 19.07
C VAL A 11 21.73 -44.74 17.99
N GLY A 12 21.29 -44.97 16.74
CA GLY A 12 21.51 -44.03 15.64
C GLY A 12 20.62 -42.80 15.79
N ILE A 13 21.21 -41.66 16.13
CA ILE A 13 20.53 -40.37 16.14
C ILE A 13 20.54 -39.84 14.70
N PHE A 14 19.38 -39.87 14.04
CA PHE A 14 19.17 -39.14 12.79
C PHE A 14 18.97 -37.66 13.12
N LEU A 15 20.02 -36.84 12.95
CA LEU A 15 19.92 -35.38 12.97
C LEU A 15 19.40 -34.91 11.60
N THR A 16 18.11 -34.62 11.49
CA THR A 16 17.55 -33.85 10.36
C THR A 16 17.93 -32.38 10.54
N ALA A 17 19.01 -31.96 9.88
CA ALA A 17 19.40 -30.55 9.81
C ALA A 17 18.37 -29.77 8.99
N ILE A 18 17.53 -28.99 9.65
CA ILE A 18 16.69 -27.97 9.01
C ILE A 18 17.62 -26.83 8.59
N LEU A 19 18.01 -26.82 7.32
CA LEU A 19 18.73 -25.72 6.68
C LEU A 19 17.77 -24.52 6.57
N LEU A 20 17.85 -23.62 7.55
CA LEU A 20 17.25 -22.30 7.48
C LEU A 20 18.02 -21.48 6.43
N VAL A 21 17.62 -21.58 5.17
CA VAL A 21 18.20 -20.75 4.09
C VAL A 21 17.67 -19.33 4.25
N SER A 22 18.39 -18.51 5.01
CA SER A 22 18.24 -17.06 4.98
C SER A 22 18.59 -16.59 3.57
N ARG A 23 17.58 -16.17 2.80
CA ARG A 23 17.79 -15.54 1.50
C ARG A 23 18.45 -14.18 1.70
N ILE A 24 19.78 -14.16 1.65
CA ILE A 24 20.55 -12.93 1.45
C ILE A 24 20.23 -12.45 0.04
N ALA A 25 19.40 -11.41 -0.06
CA ALA A 25 19.10 -10.76 -1.33
C ALA A 25 20.32 -9.94 -1.76
N PHE A 26 21.03 -10.42 -2.78
CA PHE A 26 22.07 -9.62 -3.42
C PHE A 26 21.42 -8.51 -4.27
N PRO A 27 21.92 -7.27 -4.22
CA PRO A 27 21.44 -6.22 -5.11
C PRO A 27 21.72 -6.62 -6.57
N GLN A 28 20.66 -6.76 -7.36
CA GLN A 28 20.75 -6.97 -8.80
C GLN A 28 21.15 -5.64 -9.46
N ASN A 29 22.29 -5.62 -10.16
CA ASN A 29 22.80 -4.47 -10.93
C ASN A 29 21.99 -4.24 -12.22
N GLY A 30 20.68 -4.02 -12.09
CA GLY A 30 19.79 -3.63 -13.19
C GLY A 30 19.38 -2.16 -13.10
N ALA A 31 19.00 -1.57 -14.24
CA ALA A 31 18.36 -0.26 -14.24
C ALA A 31 17.05 -0.32 -13.43
N LYS A 32 16.92 0.59 -12.46
CA LYS A 32 15.75 0.72 -11.59
C LYS A 32 14.64 1.53 -12.28
N VAL A 33 13.39 1.17 -12.02
CA VAL A 33 12.22 1.92 -12.49
C VAL A 33 12.20 3.29 -11.80
N LYS A 34 12.12 4.36 -12.59
CA LYS A 34 11.97 5.73 -12.05
C LYS A 34 10.51 6.04 -11.81
N VAL A 35 10.11 6.08 -10.54
CA VAL A 35 8.74 6.41 -10.12
C VAL A 35 8.71 7.84 -9.60
N VAL A 36 7.79 8.65 -10.11
CA VAL A 36 7.49 9.98 -9.55
C VAL A 36 6.04 9.99 -9.08
N ALA A 37 5.81 10.38 -7.84
CA ALA A 37 4.45 10.55 -7.33
C ALA A 37 4.06 12.04 -7.24
N SER A 38 2.77 12.35 -7.33
CA SER A 38 2.27 13.66 -6.95
C SER A 38 2.52 13.91 -5.45
N LEU A 39 2.12 12.97 -4.60
CA LEU A 39 2.16 13.05 -3.14
C LEU A 39 3.27 12.19 -2.51
N PRO A 40 3.80 12.59 -1.34
CA PRO A 40 4.80 11.80 -0.62
C PRO A 40 4.25 10.46 -0.11
N ASP A 41 2.95 10.37 0.19
CA ASP A 41 2.29 9.12 0.60
C ASP A 41 2.41 8.04 -0.48
N TYR A 42 2.12 8.40 -1.73
CA TYR A 42 2.22 7.47 -2.86
C TYR A 42 3.67 7.12 -3.18
N ALA A 43 4.60 8.07 -3.01
CA ALA A 43 6.03 7.76 -3.10
C ALA A 43 6.47 6.76 -2.03
N SER A 44 5.99 6.91 -0.79
CA SER A 44 6.26 5.98 0.30
C SER A 44 5.74 4.57 -0.02
N ILE A 45 4.48 4.47 -0.47
CA ILE A 45 3.87 3.18 -0.85
C ILE A 45 4.61 2.54 -2.03
N ALA A 46 4.94 3.32 -3.07
CA ALA A 46 5.70 2.84 -4.22
C ALA A 46 7.09 2.33 -3.81
N LYS A 47 7.76 2.99 -2.86
CA LYS A 47 9.04 2.55 -2.31
C LYS A 47 8.90 1.25 -1.51
N GLU A 48 7.87 1.13 -0.68
CA GLU A 48 7.60 -0.08 0.11
C GLU A 48 7.33 -1.30 -0.79
N ILE A 49 6.58 -1.13 -1.88
CA ILE A 49 6.26 -2.20 -2.83
C ILE A 49 7.44 -2.48 -3.77
N GLY A 50 8.04 -1.43 -4.33
CA GLY A 50 9.09 -1.51 -5.34
C GLY A 50 10.46 -1.91 -4.80
N GLY A 51 10.76 -1.59 -3.53
CA GLY A 51 12.01 -1.92 -2.87
C GLY A 51 13.26 -1.60 -3.69
N ASP A 52 14.14 -2.58 -3.87
CA ASP A 52 15.43 -2.35 -4.55
C ASP A 52 15.33 -2.08 -6.05
N TYR A 53 14.20 -2.36 -6.69
CA TYR A 53 14.03 -2.21 -8.14
C TYR A 53 13.45 -0.86 -8.57
N VAL A 54 13.13 0.02 -7.62
CA VAL A 54 12.62 1.36 -7.90
C VAL A 54 13.54 2.43 -7.33
N VAL A 55 13.54 3.59 -7.98
CA VAL A 55 13.92 4.86 -7.37
C VAL A 55 12.69 5.75 -7.39
N VAL A 56 12.38 6.36 -6.25
CA VAL A 56 11.11 7.07 -6.06
C VAL A 56 11.37 8.51 -5.65
N ASP A 57 10.69 9.44 -6.30
CA ASP A 57 10.64 10.87 -5.96
C ASP A 57 9.17 11.33 -5.91
N HIS A 58 8.93 12.53 -5.41
CA HIS A 58 7.61 13.16 -5.41
C HIS A 58 7.66 14.65 -5.75
N ILE A 59 6.50 15.20 -6.14
CA ILE A 59 6.35 16.61 -6.50
C ILE A 59 6.01 17.46 -5.27
N VAL A 60 4.94 17.12 -4.54
CA VAL A 60 4.44 17.86 -3.38
C VAL A 60 5.33 17.56 -2.16
N ALA A 61 5.85 18.57 -1.49
CA ALA A 61 6.53 18.38 -0.21
C ALA A 61 5.53 18.16 0.93
N GLY A 62 5.92 17.45 1.99
CA GLY A 62 4.99 17.08 3.09
C GLY A 62 4.38 18.26 3.86
N ASN A 63 4.90 19.47 3.70
CA ASN A 63 4.38 20.71 4.29
C ASN A 63 3.64 21.62 3.28
N GLN A 64 3.39 21.15 2.05
CA GLN A 64 2.71 21.90 0.99
C GLN A 64 1.25 21.46 0.86
N ASN A 65 0.40 22.40 0.46
CA ASN A 65 -0.98 22.11 0.09
C ASN A 65 -1.00 21.37 -1.27
N PRO A 66 -1.52 20.14 -1.36
CA PRO A 66 -1.56 19.37 -2.60
C PRO A 66 -2.45 19.98 -3.70
N HIS A 67 -3.44 20.79 -3.31
CA HIS A 67 -4.30 21.54 -4.24
C HIS A 67 -3.53 22.63 -4.99
N PHE A 68 -2.51 23.20 -4.35
CA PHE A 68 -1.77 24.36 -4.86
C PHE A 68 -0.28 24.11 -4.90
N VAL A 69 0.20 23.56 -6.02
CA VAL A 69 1.63 23.39 -6.28
C VAL A 69 2.13 24.51 -7.17
N PRO A 70 3.09 25.35 -6.71
CA PRO A 70 3.68 26.39 -7.53
C PRO A 70 4.37 25.78 -8.76
N PRO A 71 4.20 26.38 -9.96
CA PRO A 71 4.85 25.87 -11.16
C PRO A 71 6.37 26.01 -11.04
N LYS A 72 7.10 24.91 -11.26
CA LYS A 72 8.57 24.91 -11.31
C LYS A 72 9.05 24.10 -12.51
N PRO A 73 9.96 24.65 -13.34
CA PRO A 73 10.56 23.89 -14.45
C PRO A 73 11.21 22.58 -14.01
N SER A 74 11.78 22.55 -12.80
CA SER A 74 12.39 21.35 -12.20
C SER A 74 11.41 20.18 -12.07
N TYR A 75 10.11 20.43 -11.90
CA TYR A 75 9.11 19.35 -11.81
C TYR A 75 8.89 18.67 -13.17
N ALA A 76 8.86 19.44 -14.26
CA ALA A 76 8.78 18.86 -15.60
C ALA A 76 10.04 18.05 -15.94
N LEU A 77 11.21 18.52 -15.48
CA LEU A 77 12.47 17.79 -15.61
C LEU A 77 12.47 16.47 -14.83
N LYS A 78 11.91 16.43 -13.62
CA LYS A 78 11.74 15.16 -12.86
C LYS A 78 10.91 14.15 -13.64
N LEU A 79 9.82 14.61 -14.28
CA LEU A 79 8.88 13.76 -15.00
C LEU A 79 9.38 13.33 -16.39
N LYS A 80 10.28 14.09 -17.00
CA LYS A 80 10.82 13.83 -18.34
C LYS A 80 11.37 12.40 -18.49
N ASP A 81 12.04 11.90 -17.46
CA ASP A 81 12.66 10.57 -17.46
C ASP A 81 11.90 9.54 -16.62
N ALA A 82 10.71 9.86 -16.11
CA ALA A 82 9.93 8.93 -15.30
C ALA A 82 9.42 7.75 -16.14
N ASP A 83 9.50 6.55 -15.58
CA ASP A 83 8.88 5.36 -16.17
C ASP A 83 7.44 5.19 -15.66
N MET A 84 7.16 5.70 -14.46
CA MET A 84 5.84 5.66 -13.84
C MET A 84 5.53 6.96 -13.09
N PHE A 85 4.31 7.46 -13.26
CA PHE A 85 3.76 8.59 -12.51
C PHE A 85 2.49 8.18 -11.76
N ILE A 86 2.36 8.61 -10.50
CA ILE A 86 1.22 8.29 -9.63
C ILE A 86 0.51 9.58 -9.21
N SER A 87 -0.82 9.65 -9.35
CA SER A 87 -1.66 10.76 -8.89
C SER A 87 -2.96 10.29 -8.24
N THR A 88 -3.62 11.18 -7.48
CA THR A 88 -4.95 10.92 -6.92
C THR A 88 -6.04 11.07 -7.97
N GLY A 89 -6.03 12.20 -8.67
CA GLY A 89 -7.18 12.67 -9.45
C GLY A 89 -8.23 13.31 -8.54
N LEU A 90 -9.52 13.21 -8.91
CA LEU A 90 -10.65 13.69 -8.11
C LEU A 90 -10.55 15.20 -7.76
N ASP A 91 -10.00 16.01 -8.67
CA ASP A 91 -9.73 17.44 -8.49
C ASP A 91 -8.68 17.81 -7.44
N LEU A 92 -7.94 16.86 -6.85
CA LEU A 92 -6.86 17.20 -5.91
C LEU A 92 -5.69 17.86 -6.61
N GLU A 93 -5.14 17.23 -7.64
CA GLU A 93 -3.94 17.73 -8.32
C GLU A 93 -4.27 18.31 -9.70
N MET A 94 -5.15 19.31 -9.78
CA MET A 94 -5.54 19.97 -11.05
C MET A 94 -4.36 20.54 -11.86
N TRP A 95 -3.19 20.71 -11.24
CA TRP A 95 -1.94 21.13 -11.87
C TRP A 95 -1.20 20.00 -12.63
N VAL A 96 -1.54 18.74 -12.37
CA VAL A 96 -0.86 17.56 -12.96
C VAL A 96 -0.95 17.51 -14.49
N PRO A 97 -2.12 17.70 -15.14
CA PRO A 97 -2.22 17.59 -16.59
C PRO A 97 -1.26 18.53 -17.32
N THR A 98 -1.20 19.80 -16.91
CA THR A 98 -0.27 20.79 -17.47
C THR A 98 1.20 20.40 -17.25
N LEU A 99 1.51 19.84 -16.09
CA LEU A 99 2.88 19.45 -15.76
C LEU A 99 3.34 18.23 -16.57
N ILE A 100 2.46 17.23 -16.73
CA ILE A 100 2.71 16.05 -17.57
C ILE A 100 2.93 16.46 -19.02
N ASP A 101 2.10 17.34 -19.58
CA ASP A 101 2.28 17.85 -20.94
C ASP A 101 3.65 18.51 -21.13
N LYS A 102 4.04 19.38 -20.18
CA LYS A 102 5.36 20.04 -20.18
C LYS A 102 6.54 19.08 -20.04
N SER A 103 6.36 17.90 -19.46
CA SER A 103 7.41 16.89 -19.34
C SER A 103 7.81 16.28 -20.69
N ARG A 104 6.91 16.35 -21.69
CA ARG A 104 7.06 15.71 -23.01
C ARG A 104 7.40 14.21 -22.93
N ASN A 105 6.89 13.53 -21.90
CA ASN A 105 7.13 12.11 -21.67
C ASN A 105 5.84 11.29 -21.91
N PRO A 106 5.67 10.68 -23.09
CA PRO A 106 4.43 9.96 -23.42
C PRO A 106 4.22 8.68 -22.60
N LYS A 107 5.26 8.17 -21.90
CA LYS A 107 5.13 6.97 -21.05
C LYS A 107 4.16 7.18 -19.88
N ILE A 108 4.03 8.43 -19.43
CA ILE A 108 3.29 8.83 -18.22
C ILE A 108 2.10 9.74 -18.54
N PHE A 109 1.70 9.85 -19.81
CA PHE A 109 0.47 10.56 -20.16
C PHE A 109 -0.74 9.83 -19.57
N GLU A 110 -1.81 10.56 -19.28
CA GLU A 110 -3.03 9.94 -18.77
C GLU A 110 -3.51 8.83 -19.72
N GLY A 111 -3.76 7.64 -19.15
CA GLY A 111 -4.09 6.43 -19.92
C GLY A 111 -2.89 5.63 -20.46
N ALA A 112 -1.67 6.16 -20.40
CA ALA A 112 -0.46 5.43 -20.78
C ALA A 112 -0.09 4.36 -19.73
N VAL A 113 0.77 3.43 -20.13
CA VAL A 113 1.21 2.29 -19.30
C VAL A 113 1.83 2.73 -17.97
N GLY A 114 2.56 3.85 -17.96
CA GLY A 114 3.22 4.40 -16.79
C GLY A 114 2.36 5.35 -15.95
N TYR A 115 1.12 5.65 -16.33
CA TYR A 115 0.25 6.50 -15.52
C TYR A 115 -0.62 5.67 -14.57
N VAL A 116 -0.57 5.99 -13.28
CA VAL A 116 -1.35 5.32 -12.24
C VAL A 116 -2.21 6.32 -11.49
N ALA A 117 -3.52 6.15 -11.63
CA ALA A 117 -4.48 6.76 -10.72
C ALA A 117 -4.57 5.93 -9.43
N ALA A 118 -4.50 6.60 -8.27
CA ALA A 118 -4.59 5.96 -6.96
C ALA A 118 -6.04 5.67 -6.54
N SER A 119 -7.00 6.45 -7.03
CA SER A 119 -8.42 6.42 -6.68
C SER A 119 -9.27 5.23 -7.16
N PRO A 120 -8.93 4.47 -8.23
CA PRO A 120 -9.78 3.37 -8.69
C PRO A 120 -10.12 2.37 -7.58
N GLY A 121 -11.42 2.11 -7.42
CA GLY A 121 -11.97 1.16 -6.45
C GLY A 121 -12.17 1.71 -5.04
N VAL A 122 -11.78 2.96 -4.75
CA VAL A 122 -12.03 3.62 -3.45
C VAL A 122 -13.49 4.05 -3.34
N LYS A 123 -14.11 3.83 -2.18
CA LYS A 123 -15.43 4.39 -1.84
C LYS A 123 -15.27 5.89 -1.59
N LEU A 124 -15.78 6.72 -2.50
CA LEU A 124 -15.72 8.17 -2.38
C LEU A 124 -16.73 8.65 -1.34
N LEU A 125 -16.29 9.60 -0.51
CA LEU A 125 -17.11 10.24 0.52
C LEU A 125 -17.47 11.66 0.07
N GLU A 126 -18.52 12.22 0.67
CA GLU A 126 -18.91 13.63 0.45
C GLU A 126 -19.12 13.98 -1.03
N VAL A 127 -19.60 13.01 -1.83
CA VAL A 127 -19.97 13.24 -3.22
C VAL A 127 -21.16 14.21 -3.25
N PRO A 128 -21.04 15.40 -3.87
CA PRO A 128 -22.13 16.37 -3.90
C PRO A 128 -23.39 15.80 -4.54
N THR A 129 -24.55 15.98 -3.88
CA THR A 129 -25.85 15.51 -4.37
C THR A 129 -26.60 16.56 -5.21
N THR A 130 -26.13 17.81 -5.16
CA THR A 130 -26.61 18.93 -5.96
C THR A 130 -25.44 19.51 -6.73
N ASN A 131 -25.70 20.21 -7.84
CA ASN A 131 -24.67 20.94 -8.56
C ASN A 131 -24.16 22.07 -7.65
N PRO A 132 -22.93 21.96 -7.14
CA PRO A 132 -22.40 23.00 -6.28
C PRO A 132 -22.14 24.26 -7.12
N ASP A 133 -22.57 25.43 -6.63
CA ASP A 133 -22.12 26.68 -7.21
C ASP A 133 -20.70 27.01 -6.72
N ARG A 134 -20.01 27.92 -7.44
CA ARG A 134 -18.64 28.32 -7.09
C ARG A 134 -18.54 29.12 -5.79
N SER A 135 -19.66 29.44 -5.13
CA SER A 135 -19.66 30.21 -3.86
C SER A 135 -19.40 29.33 -2.64
N ALA A 136 -19.54 28.01 -2.76
CA ALA A 136 -19.34 27.07 -1.66
C ALA A 136 -17.87 26.63 -1.41
N GLY A 137 -16.88 27.31 -2.04
CA GLY A 137 -15.46 27.16 -1.72
C GLY A 137 -14.76 25.96 -2.40
N ASP A 138 -13.87 25.29 -1.67
CA ASP A 138 -13.09 24.13 -2.13
C ASP A 138 -14.00 22.90 -2.30
N ILE A 139 -14.75 22.86 -3.40
CA ILE A 139 -15.68 21.78 -3.71
C ILE A 139 -15.07 20.84 -4.73
N HIS A 140 -15.12 19.55 -4.43
CA HIS A 140 -14.69 18.48 -5.31
C HIS A 140 -15.92 17.80 -5.91
N ILE A 141 -16.12 17.92 -7.22
CA ILE A 141 -17.33 17.42 -7.88
C ILE A 141 -17.41 15.89 -7.86
N TYR A 142 -16.26 15.24 -7.69
CA TYR A 142 -16.14 13.79 -7.56
C TYR A 142 -16.21 13.30 -6.11
N GLY A 143 -16.38 14.19 -5.13
CA GLY A 143 -16.30 13.89 -3.70
C GLY A 143 -14.92 14.13 -3.10
N ASN A 144 -14.79 13.90 -1.80
CA ASN A 144 -13.57 14.20 -1.04
C ASN A 144 -12.36 13.44 -1.58
N PRO A 145 -11.31 14.13 -2.06
CA PRO A 145 -10.21 13.50 -2.76
C PRO A 145 -9.07 13.08 -1.83
N HIS A 146 -9.15 13.34 -0.52
CA HIS A 146 -8.11 13.03 0.45
C HIS A 146 -8.10 11.54 0.85
N ILE A 147 -8.20 10.66 -0.15
CA ILE A 147 -8.40 9.22 -0.02
C ILE A 147 -7.26 8.53 0.72
N GLN A 148 -6.05 9.08 0.68
CA GLN A 148 -4.85 8.57 1.33
C GLN A 148 -4.89 8.65 2.87
N THR A 149 -5.82 9.42 3.43
CA THR A 149 -5.96 9.59 4.88
C THR A 149 -6.64 8.39 5.57
N SER A 150 -7.20 7.45 4.81
CA SER A 150 -7.82 6.22 5.33
C SER A 150 -6.88 5.02 5.18
N PRO A 151 -6.49 4.34 6.28
CA PRO A 151 -5.67 3.13 6.21
C PRO A 151 -6.29 2.01 5.35
N VAL A 152 -7.62 1.91 5.30
CA VAL A 152 -8.31 0.94 4.45
C VAL A 152 -8.14 1.27 2.98
N ASN A 153 -8.16 2.56 2.62
CA ASN A 153 -7.88 3.00 1.26
C ASN A 153 -6.43 2.74 0.85
N LEU A 154 -5.48 2.80 1.79
CA LEU A 154 -4.07 2.48 1.50
C LEU A 154 -3.89 1.06 0.94
N ARG A 155 -4.77 0.12 1.30
CA ARG A 155 -4.78 -1.23 0.69
C ARG A 155 -5.09 -1.17 -0.81
N ARG A 156 -6.13 -0.44 -1.20
CA ARG A 156 -6.51 -0.26 -2.61
C ARG A 156 -5.47 0.52 -3.38
N ILE A 157 -5.00 1.63 -2.81
CA ILE A 157 -3.95 2.46 -3.39
C ILE A 157 -2.68 1.64 -3.63
N SER A 158 -2.27 0.81 -2.66
CA SER A 158 -1.13 -0.10 -2.83
C SER A 158 -1.33 -1.12 -3.94
N LYS A 159 -2.56 -1.62 -4.13
CA LYS A 159 -2.90 -2.53 -5.24
C LYS A 159 -2.82 -1.83 -6.59
N ASN A 160 -3.30 -0.59 -6.70
CA ASN A 160 -3.21 0.20 -7.92
C ASN A 160 -1.73 0.50 -8.29
N ILE A 161 -0.91 0.82 -7.29
CA ILE A 161 0.55 1.02 -7.47
C ILE A 161 1.24 -0.30 -7.87
N LEU A 162 0.89 -1.42 -7.25
CA LEU A 162 1.38 -2.75 -7.65
C LEU A 162 1.09 -3.04 -9.13
N ILE A 163 -0.15 -2.83 -9.56
CA ILE A 163 -0.55 -3.04 -10.96
C ILE A 163 0.28 -2.16 -11.91
N GLY A 164 0.51 -0.90 -11.54
CA GLY A 164 1.40 -0.01 -12.28
C GLY A 164 2.82 -0.56 -12.41
N LEU A 165 3.43 -0.95 -11.28
CA LEU A 165 4.77 -1.53 -11.24
C LEU A 165 4.87 -2.80 -12.10
N GLN A 166 3.87 -3.68 -12.05
CA GLN A 166 3.82 -4.89 -12.87
C GLN A 166 3.70 -4.59 -14.37
N LYS A 167 3.04 -3.50 -14.75
CA LYS A 167 2.92 -3.06 -16.14
C LYS A 167 4.21 -2.48 -16.68
N VAL A 168 4.88 -1.60 -15.93
CA VAL A 168 6.12 -0.95 -16.38
C VAL A 168 7.34 -1.85 -16.24
N ASP A 169 7.29 -2.83 -15.35
CA ASP A 169 8.40 -3.73 -15.05
C ASP A 169 7.96 -5.18 -14.77
N PRO A 170 7.46 -5.88 -15.80
CA PRO A 170 6.87 -7.21 -15.65
C PRO A 170 7.87 -8.28 -15.17
N LYS A 171 9.18 -8.10 -15.42
CA LYS A 171 10.22 -9.05 -14.97
C LYS A 171 10.30 -9.20 -13.45
N HIS A 172 9.84 -8.21 -12.68
CA HIS A 172 9.85 -8.23 -11.21
C HIS A 172 8.44 -8.34 -10.60
N ALA A 173 7.43 -8.70 -11.39
CA ALA A 173 6.03 -8.71 -10.97
C ALA A 173 5.75 -9.51 -9.69
N THR A 174 6.32 -10.71 -9.56
CA THR A 174 6.18 -11.57 -8.37
C THR A 174 6.83 -10.95 -7.13
N TYR A 175 7.97 -10.26 -7.30
CA TYR A 175 8.64 -9.57 -6.21
C TYR A 175 7.77 -8.42 -5.67
N TYR A 176 7.20 -7.60 -6.57
CA TYR A 176 6.28 -6.52 -6.17
C TYR A 176 5.04 -7.05 -5.47
N GLU A 177 4.46 -8.16 -5.97
CA GLU A 177 3.28 -8.77 -5.37
C GLU A 177 3.56 -9.24 -3.93
N GLN A 178 4.70 -9.90 -3.69
CA GLN A 178 5.07 -10.35 -2.36
C GLN A 178 5.27 -9.19 -1.38
N ARG A 179 5.89 -8.09 -1.84
CA ARG A 179 6.08 -6.89 -1.02
C ARG A 179 4.76 -6.18 -0.74
N GLN A 180 3.86 -6.09 -1.71
CA GLN A 180 2.54 -5.51 -1.51
C GLN A 180 1.70 -6.33 -0.51
N LYS A 181 1.74 -7.67 -0.57
CA LYS A 181 1.11 -8.54 0.43
C LYS A 181 1.66 -8.28 1.84
N THR A 182 2.99 -8.15 1.96
CA THR A 182 3.66 -7.83 3.23
C THR A 182 3.28 -6.44 3.74
N TYR A 183 3.15 -5.46 2.85
CA TYR A 183 2.68 -4.11 3.18
C TYR A 183 1.24 -4.12 3.70
N VAL A 184 0.31 -4.81 3.03
CA VAL A 184 -1.09 -4.92 3.47
C VAL A 184 -1.20 -5.64 4.81
N ALA A 185 -0.45 -6.74 5.01
CA ALA A 185 -0.45 -7.45 6.29
C ALA A 185 0.00 -6.55 7.46
N ARG A 186 0.99 -5.67 7.23
CA ARG A 186 1.41 -4.69 8.24
C ARG A 186 0.33 -3.65 8.53
N ILE A 187 -0.36 -3.13 7.50
CA ILE A 187 -1.50 -2.22 7.70
C ILE A 187 -2.56 -2.92 8.54
N ASP A 188 -2.95 -4.13 8.16
CA ASP A 188 -4.04 -4.85 8.81
C ASP A 188 -3.71 -5.13 10.28
N SER A 189 -2.49 -5.62 10.55
CA SER A 189 -2.04 -5.86 11.92
C SER A 189 -1.94 -4.57 12.73
N ALA A 190 -1.48 -3.47 12.14
CA ALA A 190 -1.40 -2.18 12.82
C ALA A 190 -2.80 -1.59 13.08
N MET A 191 -3.76 -1.84 12.20
CA MET A 191 -5.11 -1.30 12.30
C MET A 191 -5.99 -2.09 13.28
N PHE A 192 -5.98 -3.42 13.18
CA PHE A 192 -6.92 -4.31 13.89
C PHE A 192 -6.28 -5.14 15.01
N GLY A 193 -4.95 -5.20 15.07
CA GLY A 193 -4.21 -6.10 15.94
C GLY A 193 -4.00 -7.50 15.32
N PRO A 194 -2.90 -8.19 15.67
CA PRO A 194 -2.53 -9.46 15.03
C PRO A 194 -3.51 -10.61 15.33
N GLU A 195 -4.11 -10.65 16.52
CA GLU A 195 -5.05 -11.71 16.90
C GLU A 195 -6.30 -11.69 16.01
N LEU A 196 -6.92 -10.51 15.85
CA LEU A 196 -8.13 -10.39 15.06
C LEU A 196 -7.86 -10.63 13.56
N VAL A 197 -6.71 -10.16 13.06
CA VAL A 197 -6.27 -10.43 11.69
C VAL A 197 -6.07 -11.93 11.45
N HIS A 198 -5.51 -12.66 12.42
CA HIS A 198 -5.34 -14.10 12.33
C HIS A 198 -6.68 -14.84 12.28
N LEU A 199 -7.66 -14.42 13.09
CA LEU A 199 -8.96 -15.08 13.20
C LEU A 199 -9.89 -14.82 12.01
N LEU A 200 -9.98 -13.58 11.53
CA LEU A 200 -10.98 -13.17 10.53
C LEU A 200 -10.39 -12.86 9.15
N GLY A 201 -9.07 -12.67 9.09
CA GLY A 201 -8.39 -12.15 7.92
C GLY A 201 -8.58 -10.64 7.76
N GLY A 202 -7.52 -9.96 7.33
CA GLY A 202 -7.55 -8.51 7.15
C GLY A 202 -8.58 -8.06 6.11
N GLU A 203 -8.81 -8.80 5.03
CA GLU A 203 -9.81 -8.46 4.00
C GLU A 203 -11.23 -8.39 4.55
N THR A 204 -11.63 -9.35 5.38
CA THR A 204 -12.95 -9.35 6.03
C THR A 204 -13.10 -8.14 6.94
N LEU A 205 -12.06 -7.84 7.73
CA LEU A 205 -12.04 -6.70 8.64
C LEU A 205 -12.16 -5.37 7.91
N ALA A 206 -11.41 -5.18 6.82
CA ALA A 206 -11.51 -3.98 5.98
C ALA A 206 -12.91 -3.78 5.40
N LYS A 207 -13.56 -4.86 4.92
CA LYS A 207 -14.95 -4.80 4.42
C LYS A 207 -15.94 -4.38 5.52
N LEU A 208 -15.77 -4.89 6.74
CA LEU A 208 -16.60 -4.49 7.87
C LEU A 208 -16.41 -3.00 8.23
N VAL A 209 -15.19 -2.47 8.11
CA VAL A 209 -14.94 -1.02 8.30
C VAL A 209 -15.65 -0.19 7.23
N GLU A 210 -15.53 -0.57 5.96
CA GLU A 210 -16.15 0.15 4.84
C GLU A 210 -17.68 0.14 4.88
N ALA A 211 -18.25 -0.94 5.42
CA ALA A 211 -19.67 -1.08 5.69
C ALA A 211 -20.11 -0.30 6.94
N GLY A 212 -19.19 0.16 7.79
CA GLY A 212 -19.50 0.81 9.05
C GLY A 212 -20.04 -0.14 10.13
N THR A 213 -19.84 -1.45 9.98
CA THR A 213 -20.45 -2.48 10.83
C THR A 213 -19.44 -3.23 11.71
N LEU A 214 -18.15 -2.88 11.65
CA LEU A 214 -17.09 -3.58 12.37
C LEU A 214 -17.36 -3.67 13.88
N ILE A 215 -17.62 -2.54 14.54
CA ILE A 215 -17.74 -2.51 16.00
C ILE A 215 -18.97 -3.33 16.45
N ASP A 216 -20.11 -3.12 15.80
CA ASP A 216 -21.34 -3.88 16.08
C ASP A 216 -21.12 -5.38 15.86
N PHE A 217 -20.44 -5.76 14.78
CA PHE A 217 -20.09 -7.15 14.51
C PHE A 217 -19.24 -7.74 15.65
N LEU A 218 -18.19 -7.03 16.07
CA LEU A 218 -17.27 -7.51 17.11
C LEU A 218 -17.94 -7.60 18.49
N GLN A 219 -18.88 -6.71 18.81
CA GLN A 219 -19.61 -6.72 20.08
C GLN A 219 -20.65 -7.86 20.20
N ASN A 220 -21.13 -8.36 19.06
CA ASN A 220 -22.22 -9.33 18.98
C ASN A 220 -21.78 -10.75 18.56
N LYS A 221 -20.50 -10.93 18.22
CA LYS A 221 -19.93 -12.21 17.82
C LYS A 221 -18.92 -12.70 18.85
N GLU A 222 -18.86 -14.01 19.02
CA GLU A 222 -18.01 -14.68 19.99
C GLU A 222 -17.17 -15.76 19.31
N TYR A 223 -15.98 -15.99 19.86
CA TYR A 223 -15.10 -17.09 19.47
C TYR A 223 -14.36 -17.60 20.70
N GLY A 224 -14.43 -18.90 20.97
CA GLY A 224 -13.81 -19.49 22.17
C GLY A 224 -14.44 -19.03 23.48
N GLY A 225 -15.73 -18.64 23.47
CA GLY A 225 -16.46 -18.16 24.66
C GLY A 225 -16.19 -16.71 25.04
N GLU A 226 -15.45 -15.95 24.21
CA GLU A 226 -15.16 -14.53 24.41
C GLU A 226 -15.68 -13.71 23.23
N LYS A 227 -16.20 -12.50 23.50
CA LYS A 227 -16.60 -11.57 22.43
C LYS A 227 -15.40 -11.10 21.63
N LEU A 228 -15.55 -11.04 20.31
CA LEU A 228 -14.49 -10.64 19.39
C LEU A 228 -13.99 -9.20 19.64
N ILE A 229 -14.80 -8.33 20.23
CA ILE A 229 -14.38 -6.97 20.59
C ILE A 229 -13.22 -6.93 21.59
N HIS A 230 -13.06 -7.95 22.43
CA HIS A 230 -11.92 -8.05 23.35
C HIS A 230 -10.62 -8.45 22.66
N LYS A 231 -10.72 -8.98 21.44
CA LYS A 231 -9.59 -9.37 20.57
C LYS A 231 -9.15 -8.25 19.62
N LEU A 232 -9.87 -7.12 19.62
CA LEU A 232 -9.49 -5.93 18.85
C LEU A 232 -8.24 -5.30 19.46
N GLY A 233 -7.21 -5.12 18.63
CA GLY A 233 -5.97 -4.43 18.99
C GLY A 233 -5.64 -3.30 18.02
N GLY A 234 -4.37 -2.92 17.97
CA GLY A 234 -3.86 -1.92 17.03
C GLY A 234 -4.44 -0.53 17.24
N TRP A 235 -4.38 0.28 16.19
CA TRP A 235 -4.81 1.67 16.18
C TRP A 235 -6.29 1.83 16.49
N LEU A 236 -7.16 0.96 15.95
CA LEU A 236 -8.60 1.06 16.21
C LEU A 236 -8.92 0.85 17.68
N LYS A 237 -8.27 -0.11 18.36
CA LYS A 237 -8.45 -0.29 19.80
C LYS A 237 -8.02 0.93 20.60
N ALA A 238 -6.89 1.53 20.23
CA ALA A 238 -6.36 2.73 20.88
C ALA A 238 -7.25 3.97 20.65
N ALA A 239 -7.98 4.00 19.53
CA ALA A 239 -8.91 5.08 19.18
C ALA A 239 -10.33 4.89 19.72
N MET A 240 -10.63 3.74 20.35
CA MET A 240 -11.93 3.54 21.02
C MET A 240 -12.05 4.47 22.24
N PRO A 241 -13.26 4.99 22.53
CA PRO A 241 -13.51 5.80 23.71
C PRO A 241 -13.39 5.02 25.03
#